data_AF-A0A0G1YVI3-F1
#
_entry.id   AF-A0A0G1YVI3-F1
#
_cell.length_a   1.000
_cell.length_b   1.000
_cell.length_c   1.000
_cell.angle_alpha   90.00
_cell.angle_beta   90.00
_cell.angle_gamma   90.00
#
_symmetry.space_group_name_H-M   'P 1'
#
loop_
_entity.id
_entity.type
_entity.pdbx_description
1 polymer ?
#
loop_
_entity_poly.entity_id
_entity_poly.type
_entity_poly.pdbx_seq_one_letter_code
_entity_poly.pdbx_strand_id
1 'polypeptide(L)' 'RASVLDSEALKIRVSELKLPQRVEDALDDASIRTVGGLVRKREDDLLAIEGLGQKGLQDIKRALSNLGLTLRSS' A
#
# COMPACT_ATOMS: atom_id res chain seq x y z
N ARG A 1 14.77 -10.73 -7.82
CA ARG A 1 14.04 -11.56 -8.82
C ARG A 1 12.58 -11.54 -8.39
N ALA A 2 11.70 -10.87 -9.13
CA ALA A 2 10.27 -10.91 -8.82
C ALA A 2 9.75 -12.33 -9.11
N SER A 3 9.24 -12.97 -8.09
CA SER A 3 8.57 -14.27 -8.09
C SER A 3 7.17 -14.16 -8.71
N VAL A 4 6.59 -15.28 -9.16
CA VAL A 4 5.22 -15.31 -9.70
C VAL A 4 4.18 -14.83 -8.66
N LEU A 5 4.48 -15.00 -7.37
CA LEU A 5 3.69 -14.47 -6.25
C LEU A 5 3.57 -12.95 -6.29
N ASP A 6 4.61 -12.24 -6.75
CA ASP A 6 4.56 -10.79 -6.90
C ASP A 6 3.46 -10.42 -7.89
N SER A 7 3.37 -11.09 -9.04
CA SER A 7 2.40 -10.74 -10.10
C SER A 7 0.93 -10.88 -9.66
N GLU A 8 0.59 -11.90 -8.87
CA GLU A 8 -0.78 -12.05 -8.36
C GLU A 8 -1.05 -11.11 -7.19
N ALA A 9 -0.06 -10.89 -6.31
CA ALA A 9 -0.18 -9.94 -5.20
C ALA A 9 -0.47 -8.51 -5.69
N LEU A 10 0.09 -8.09 -6.82
CA LEU A 10 -0.16 -6.75 -7.38
C LEU A 10 -1.63 -6.51 -7.79
N LYS A 11 -2.41 -7.57 -8.04
CA LYS A 11 -3.83 -7.48 -8.43
C LYS A 11 -4.78 -7.37 -7.24
N ILE A 12 -4.32 -7.71 -6.03
CA ILE A 12 -5.10 -7.65 -4.79
C ILE A 12 -5.58 -6.22 -4.56
N ARG A 13 -6.85 -6.05 -4.16
CA ARG A 13 -7.38 -4.73 -3.80
C ARG A 13 -6.87 -4.29 -2.43
N VAL A 14 -6.72 -2.99 -2.25
CA VAL A 14 -6.33 -2.42 -0.94
C VAL A 14 -7.34 -2.78 0.16
N SER A 15 -8.63 -2.86 -0.16
CA SER A 15 -9.69 -3.30 0.76
C SER A 15 -9.54 -4.73 1.27
N GLU A 16 -8.71 -5.55 0.63
CA GLU A 16 -8.43 -6.93 1.07
C GLU A 16 -7.23 -7.00 2.03
N LEU A 17 -6.49 -5.90 2.19
CA LEU A 17 -5.31 -5.81 3.06
C LEU A 17 -5.64 -5.67 4.54
N LYS A 18 -6.93 -5.54 4.89
CA LYS A 18 -7.43 -5.38 6.27
C LYS A 18 -6.73 -4.23 6.98
N LEU A 19 -6.59 -3.10 6.29
CA LEU A 19 -6.02 -1.89 6.86
C LEU A 19 -7.06 -1.21 7.75
N PRO A 20 -6.66 -0.30 8.65
CA PRO A 20 -7.64 0.53 9.34
C PRO A 20 -8.49 1.29 8.33
N GLN A 21 -9.80 1.40 8.55
CA GLN A 21 -10.74 2.03 7.62
C GLN A 21 -10.27 3.41 7.13
N ARG A 22 -9.75 4.27 8.04
CA ARG A 22 -9.18 5.58 7.66
C ARG A 22 -8.07 5.51 6.60
N VAL A 23 -7.26 4.44 6.63
CA VAL A 23 -6.14 4.24 5.71
C VAL A 23 -6.67 3.73 4.37
N GLU A 24 -7.67 2.84 4.40
CA GLU A 24 -8.35 2.39 3.17
C GLU A 24 -9.04 3.56 2.47
N ASP A 25 -9.80 4.38 3.21
CA ASP A 25 -10.49 5.56 2.68
C ASP A 25 -9.49 6.57 2.08
N ALA A 26 -8.42 6.91 2.81
CA ALA A 26 -7.38 7.82 2.32
C ALA A 26 -6.67 7.29 1.05
N LEU A 27 -6.48 5.97 0.95
CA LEU A 27 -5.91 5.36 -0.25
C LEU A 27 -6.91 5.35 -1.42
N ASP A 28 -8.20 5.10 -1.18
CA ASP A 28 -9.23 5.15 -2.22
C ASP A 28 -9.45 6.58 -2.75
N ASP A 29 -9.49 7.58 -1.86
CA ASP A 29 -9.54 9.01 -2.21
C ASP A 29 -8.32 9.42 -3.05
N ALA A 30 -7.14 8.87 -2.74
CA ALA A 30 -5.92 9.04 -3.54
C ALA A 30 -5.88 8.16 -4.81
N SER A 31 -6.97 7.45 -5.14
CA SER A 31 -7.09 6.52 -6.28
C SER A 31 -6.08 5.37 -6.28
N ILE A 32 -5.61 4.95 -5.09
CA ILE A 32 -4.72 3.80 -4.89
C ILE A 32 -5.56 2.60 -4.45
N ARG A 33 -6.07 1.85 -5.43
CA ARG A 33 -7.05 0.77 -5.20
C ARG A 33 -6.48 -0.63 -5.17
N THR A 34 -5.23 -0.80 -5.61
CA THR A 34 -4.56 -2.11 -5.69
C THR A 34 -3.18 -2.07 -5.07
N VAL A 35 -2.69 -3.22 -4.61
CA VAL A 35 -1.31 -3.39 -4.14
C VAL A 35 -0.32 -2.94 -5.21
N GLY A 36 -0.60 -3.24 -6.49
CA GLY A 36 0.23 -2.79 -7.62
C GLY A 36 0.33 -1.28 -7.77
N GLY A 37 -0.73 -0.54 -7.44
CA GLY A 37 -0.68 0.92 -7.35
C GLY A 37 0.10 1.39 -6.12
N LEU A 38 -0.06 0.70 -4.99
CA LEU A 38 0.55 1.04 -3.71
C LEU A 38 2.08 0.89 -3.73
N VAL A 39 2.62 -0.24 -4.19
CA VAL A 39 4.08 -0.49 -4.22
C VAL A 39 4.85 0.43 -5.17
N ARG A 40 4.15 1.13 -6.07
CA ARG A 40 4.74 2.12 -6.98
C ARG A 40 4.92 3.49 -6.32
N LYS A 41 4.29 3.74 -5.17
CA LYS A 41 4.42 4.98 -4.42
C LYS A 41 5.66 4.98 -3.54
N ARG A 42 6.20 6.17 -3.32
CA ARG A 42 7.26 6.40 -2.33
C ARG A 42 6.63 6.74 -0.99
N GLU A 43 7.42 6.60 0.06
CA GLU A 43 6.96 6.91 1.42
C GLU A 43 6.50 8.37 1.55
N ASP A 44 7.24 9.31 0.98
CA ASP A 44 6.91 10.73 1.00
C ASP A 44 5.60 11.02 0.25
N ASP A 45 5.36 10.36 -0.88
CA ASP A 45 4.13 10.51 -1.65
C ASP A 45 2.92 9.98 -0.83
N LEU A 46 3.11 8.92 -0.04
CA LEU A 46 2.07 8.38 0.84
C LEU A 46 1.86 9.27 2.08
N LEU A 47 2.92 9.84 2.64
CA LEU A 47 2.84 10.76 3.78
C LEU A 47 2.17 12.09 3.41
N ALA A 48 2.22 12.48 2.13
CA ALA A 48 1.50 13.64 1.61
C ALA A 48 -0.01 13.40 1.44
N ILE A 49 -0.50 12.16 1.55
CA ILE A 49 -1.93 11.86 1.51
C ILE A 49 -2.57 12.26 2.83
N GLU A 50 -3.59 13.12 2.74
CA GLU A 50 -4.37 13.57 3.89
C GLU A 50 -4.98 12.37 4.64
N GLY A 51 -4.96 12.42 5.97
CA GLY A 51 -5.52 11.38 6.81
C GLY A 51 -4.66 10.11 6.99
N LEU A 52 -3.53 9.97 6.27
CA LEU A 52 -2.68 8.77 6.33
C LEU A 52 -1.69 8.82 7.51
N GLY A 53 -0.81 9.83 7.51
CA GLY A 53 0.18 10.08 8.56
C GLY A 53 1.16 8.92 8.81
N GLN A 54 2.08 9.10 9.76
CA GLN A 54 3.13 8.10 10.04
C GLN A 54 2.57 6.72 10.42
N LYS A 55 1.49 6.68 11.19
CA LYS A 55 0.85 5.42 11.60
C LYS A 55 0.26 4.69 10.39
N GLY A 56 -0.40 5.40 9.47
CA GLY A 56 -0.97 4.79 8.26
C GLY A 56 0.12 4.23 7.35
N LEU A 57 1.23 4.96 7.20
CA LEU A 57 2.40 4.47 6.46
C LEU A 57 2.95 3.17 7.08
N GLN A 58 3.05 3.08 8.41
CA GLN A 58 3.50 1.86 9.06
C GLN A 58 2.54 0.68 8.85
N ASP A 59 1.23 0.93 8.89
CA ASP A 59 0.22 -0.11 8.67
C ASP A 59 0.29 -0.65 7.23
N ILE A 60 0.49 0.24 6.23
CA ILE A 60 0.76 -0.12 4.83
C ILE A 60 2.02 -0.98 4.71
N LYS A 61 3.14 -0.55 5.30
CA LYS A 61 4.41 -1.31 5.22
C LYS A 61 4.25 -2.71 5.81
N ARG A 62 3.54 -2.86 6.93
CA ARG A 62 3.23 -4.16 7.52
C ARG A 62 2.39 -5.03 6.59
N ALA A 63 1.32 -4.47 6.02
CA ALA A 63 0.45 -5.20 5.09
C ALA A 63 1.21 -5.69 3.86
N LEU A 64 2.08 -4.85 3.28
CA LEU A 64 2.93 -5.24 2.16
C LEU A 64 3.95 -6.32 2.55
N SER A 65 4.57 -6.20 3.72
CA SER A 65 5.52 -7.20 4.22
C SER A 65 4.88 -8.58 4.40
N ASN A 66 3.60 -8.65 4.79
CA ASN A 66 2.86 -9.92 4.89
C ASN A 66 2.68 -10.60 3.52
N LEU A 67 2.76 -9.84 2.44
CA LEU A 67 2.72 -10.33 1.05
C LEU A 67 4.13 -10.53 0.46
N GLY A 68 5.20 -10.33 1.25
CA GLY A 68 6.58 -10.36 0.77
C GLY A 68 6.99 -9.14 -0.06
N LEU A 69 6.19 -8.07 -0.01
CA LEU A 69 6.38 -6.85 -0.80
C LEU A 69 6.92 -5.70 0.06
N THR A 70 7.55 -4.74 -0.61
CA THR A 70 8.01 -3.49 0.00
C THR A 70 7.62 -2.30 -0.88
N LEU A 71 7.57 -1.11 -0.29
CA LEU A 71 7.44 0.13 -1.06
C LEU A 71 8.71 0.37 -1.87
N ARG A 72 8.57 1.13 -2.96
CA ARG A 72 9.73 1.59 -3.73
C ARG A 72 10.66 2.41 -2.85
N SER A 73 11.93 2.03 -2.83
CA SER A 73 13.00 2.87 -2.31
C SER A 73 13.36 3.91 -3.38
N SER A 74 13.03 5.19 -3.12
CA SER A 74 13.30 6.39 -3.95
C SER A 74 12.61 6.52 -5.32
#